data_AF-A0A3B9VGX6-F1
#
_entry.id   AF-A0A3B9VGX6-F1
#
_cell.length_a   1.000
_cell.length_b   1.000
_cell.length_c   1.000
_cell.angle_alpha   90.00
_cell.angle_beta   90.00
_cell.angle_gamma   90.00
#
_symmetry.space_group_name_H-M   'P 1'
#
loop_
_entity.id
_entity.type
_entity.pdbx_description
1 polymer ?
#
loop_
_entity_poly.entity_id
_entity_poly.type
_entity_poly.pdbx_seq_one_letter_code
_entity_poly.pdbx_strand_id
1 'polypeptide(L)'
;MQKILIYRDDGQWYESPTLTHNWLTSILGSLYQIEFTDAQGILSNKVLSNPNVVALFIPGGHSRFYYKKLTAKGVNVIQKFVASGGHYFGICGGAYFASSSINFKGDELEITSQETLKIASTDSYGSIPELCNGNLFGSSIYSSRAVKISTYNINECYVYYWGGPYFESNEKDSILGHYSKPNLPALFSNNYKKGSCNLISFHPECTSESLTYLIKKHNSNPQQLSYLKHMIRKLKLSEISGDKFELDHLILKPLL
;
A
#
# COMPACT_ATOMS: atom_id res chain seq x y z
N MET A 1 -1.29 -1.66 25.82
CA MET A 1 -0.93 -0.85 24.65
C MET A 1 -1.76 -1.34 23.47
N GLN A 2 -2.31 -0.43 22.66
CA GLN A 2 -3.01 -0.80 21.44
C GLN A 2 -2.02 -1.39 20.42
N LYS A 3 -2.53 -2.18 19.47
CA LYS A 3 -1.77 -2.96 18.52
C LYS A 3 -2.13 -2.64 17.08
N ILE A 4 -1.12 -2.58 16.23
CA ILE A 4 -1.24 -2.56 14.77
C ILE A 4 -0.69 -3.88 14.25
N LEU A 5 -1.44 -4.52 13.36
CA LEU A 5 -1.02 -5.77 12.74
C LEU A 5 -0.64 -5.56 11.29
N ILE A 6 0.43 -6.24 10.87
CA ILE A 6 0.88 -6.29 9.48
C ILE A 6 0.71 -7.71 8.99
N TYR A 7 -0.09 -7.90 7.93
CA TYR A 7 -0.23 -9.19 7.28
C TYR A 7 1.11 -9.60 6.64
N ARG A 8 1.57 -10.82 6.93
CA ARG A 8 2.80 -11.42 6.42
C ARG A 8 2.59 -12.89 6.08
N ASP A 9 2.50 -13.20 4.79
CA ASP A 9 2.25 -14.56 4.26
C ASP A 9 2.77 -14.66 2.81
N ASP A 10 2.54 -15.80 2.17
CA ASP A 10 2.94 -16.03 0.77
C ASP A 10 2.25 -15.07 -0.21
N GLY A 11 2.97 -14.73 -1.28
CA GLY A 11 2.47 -13.89 -2.39
C GLY A 11 2.78 -12.40 -2.27
N GLN A 12 3.37 -11.98 -1.16
CA GLN A 12 3.86 -10.62 -0.96
C GLN A 12 5.17 -10.35 -1.70
N TRP A 13 5.44 -9.09 -2.01
CA TRP A 13 6.81 -8.69 -2.30
C TRP A 13 7.64 -8.91 -1.03
N TYR A 14 8.67 -9.76 -1.10
CA TYR A 14 9.39 -10.32 0.05
C TYR A 14 9.77 -9.27 1.11
N GLU A 15 10.23 -8.09 0.68
CA GLU A 15 10.64 -7.02 1.60
C GLU A 15 9.48 -6.15 2.12
N SER A 16 8.34 -6.09 1.43
CA SER A 16 7.25 -5.13 1.75
C SER A 16 6.73 -5.24 3.18
N PRO A 17 6.51 -6.43 3.79
CA PRO A 17 6.08 -6.51 5.19
C PRO A 17 7.09 -5.92 6.18
N THR A 18 8.38 -6.21 6.00
CA THR A 18 9.45 -5.68 6.86
C THR A 18 9.62 -4.18 6.68
N LEU A 19 9.54 -3.69 5.43
CA LEU A 19 9.58 -2.25 5.16
C LEU A 19 8.38 -1.53 5.79
N THR A 20 7.19 -2.12 5.68
CA THR A 20 5.96 -1.60 6.31
C THR A 20 6.13 -1.54 7.83
N HIS A 21 6.71 -2.58 8.44
CA HIS A 21 6.99 -2.60 9.88
C HIS A 21 7.94 -1.49 10.31
N ASN A 22 9.04 -1.30 9.58
CA ASN A 22 10.00 -0.24 9.86
C ASN A 22 9.38 1.16 9.71
N TRP A 23 8.60 1.37 8.64
CA TRP A 23 7.91 2.64 8.38
C TRP A 23 6.88 2.96 9.47
N LEU A 24 6.07 1.98 9.87
CA LEU A 24 5.11 2.19 10.96
C LEU A 24 5.82 2.39 12.29
N THR A 25 6.93 1.69 12.55
CA THR A 25 7.67 1.80 13.81
C THR A 25 8.32 3.17 13.97
N SER A 26 8.83 3.76 12.89
CA SER A 26 9.45 5.09 12.94
C SER A 26 8.46 6.22 13.24
N ILE A 27 7.17 6.03 12.96
CA ILE A 27 6.12 7.06 13.14
C ILE A 27 5.26 6.76 14.36
N LEU A 28 4.80 5.52 14.51
CA LEU A 28 3.77 5.09 15.44
C LEU A 28 4.30 4.18 16.57
N GLY A 29 5.60 3.85 16.58
CA GLY A 29 6.19 2.89 17.52
C GLY A 29 6.15 3.32 18.98
N SER A 30 5.98 4.61 19.27
CA SER A 30 5.77 5.11 20.64
C SER A 30 4.32 5.00 21.12
N LEU A 31 3.36 4.88 20.18
CA LEU A 31 1.92 4.85 20.46
C LEU A 31 1.34 3.43 20.43
N TYR A 32 1.88 2.58 19.56
CA TYR A 32 1.33 1.25 19.28
C TYR A 32 2.39 0.16 19.29
N GLN A 33 1.96 -1.04 19.64
CA GLN A 33 2.75 -2.25 19.41
C GLN A 33 2.52 -2.71 17.96
N ILE A 34 3.58 -2.82 17.18
CA ILE A 34 3.48 -3.21 15.77
C ILE A 34 3.95 -4.66 15.63
N GLU A 35 3.00 -5.54 15.30
CA GLU A 35 3.20 -6.99 15.23
C GLU A 35 2.85 -7.53 13.83
N PHE A 36 3.36 -8.72 13.51
CA PHE A 36 2.95 -9.44 12.31
C PHE A 36 1.81 -10.40 12.61
N THR A 37 0.96 -10.63 11.62
CA THR A 37 -0.01 -11.73 11.59
C THR A 37 0.00 -12.38 10.20
N ASP A 38 -0.59 -13.55 10.06
CA ASP A 38 -0.67 -14.31 8.80
C ASP A 38 -2.12 -14.76 8.54
N ALA A 39 -2.34 -15.55 7.49
CA ALA A 39 -3.67 -16.04 7.19
C ALA A 39 -4.22 -16.94 8.30
N GLN A 40 -3.38 -17.75 8.94
CA GLN A 40 -3.81 -18.64 10.02
C GLN A 40 -4.31 -17.83 11.23
N GLY A 41 -3.56 -16.78 11.61
CA GLY A 41 -3.93 -15.83 12.65
C GLY A 41 -5.27 -15.17 12.38
N ILE A 42 -5.49 -14.67 11.16
CA ILE A 42 -6.76 -14.05 10.75
C ILE A 42 -7.90 -15.09 10.73
N LEU A 43 -7.68 -16.27 10.13
CA LEU A 43 -8.67 -17.34 10.02
C LEU A 43 -9.12 -17.90 11.37
N SER A 44 -8.27 -17.81 12.39
CA SER A 44 -8.62 -18.19 13.76
C SER A 44 -9.63 -17.24 14.40
N ASN A 45 -9.80 -16.04 13.83
CA ASN A 45 -10.53 -14.89 14.38
C ASN A 45 -10.03 -14.39 15.76
N LYS A 46 -9.12 -15.08 16.44
CA LYS A 46 -8.62 -14.69 17.77
C LYS A 46 -7.82 -13.39 17.74
N VAL A 47 -7.11 -13.15 16.65
CA VAL A 47 -6.22 -12.01 16.49
C VAL A 47 -7.02 -10.73 16.24
N LEU A 48 -7.90 -10.71 15.24
CA LEU A 48 -8.71 -9.52 14.92
C LEU A 48 -9.91 -9.31 15.85
N SER A 49 -10.31 -10.30 16.65
CA SER A 49 -11.28 -10.09 17.71
C SER A 49 -10.69 -9.48 18.99
N ASN A 50 -9.36 -9.31 19.06
CA ASN A 50 -8.73 -8.70 20.23
C ASN A 50 -9.03 -7.20 20.26
N PRO A 51 -9.67 -6.67 21.33
CA PRO A 51 -10.07 -5.26 21.39
C PRO A 51 -8.88 -4.29 21.42
N ASN A 52 -7.66 -4.77 21.66
CA ASN A 52 -6.46 -3.94 21.58
C ASN A 52 -5.96 -3.75 20.14
N VAL A 53 -6.41 -4.56 19.17
CA VAL A 53 -6.00 -4.41 17.77
C VAL A 53 -6.85 -3.32 17.14
N VAL A 54 -6.20 -2.25 16.68
CA VAL A 54 -6.88 -1.08 16.11
C VAL A 54 -6.74 -1.00 14.60
N ALA A 55 -5.70 -1.60 14.02
CA ALA A 55 -5.47 -1.56 12.58
C ALA A 55 -4.88 -2.85 12.02
N LEU A 56 -5.22 -3.12 10.75
CA LEU A 56 -4.63 -4.15 9.92
C LEU A 56 -4.05 -3.52 8.65
N PHE A 57 -2.75 -3.70 8.45
CA PHE A 57 -2.05 -3.34 7.22
C PHE A 57 -1.88 -4.59 6.36
N ILE A 58 -2.24 -4.49 5.08
CA ILE A 58 -1.93 -5.49 4.06
C ILE A 58 -0.94 -4.86 3.06
N PRO A 59 0.35 -5.23 3.14
CA PRO A 59 1.42 -4.72 2.27
C PRO A 59 1.29 -5.12 0.80
N GLY A 60 2.25 -4.63 0.00
CA GLY A 60 2.35 -4.89 -1.44
C GLY A 60 2.63 -6.36 -1.80
N GLY A 61 2.10 -6.78 -2.94
CA GLY A 61 2.16 -8.15 -3.42
C GLY A 61 0.99 -8.52 -4.32
N HIS A 62 0.71 -9.81 -4.39
CA HIS A 62 -0.27 -10.37 -5.30
C HIS A 62 -1.56 -10.74 -4.57
N SER A 63 -2.60 -9.91 -4.71
CA SER A 63 -3.91 -10.06 -4.06
C SER A 63 -4.55 -11.45 -4.22
N ARG A 64 -4.33 -12.14 -5.36
CA ARG A 64 -4.81 -13.51 -5.61
C ARG A 64 -4.33 -14.52 -4.54
N PHE A 65 -3.10 -14.36 -4.04
CA PHE A 65 -2.57 -15.25 -3.01
C PHE A 65 -3.16 -14.92 -1.64
N TYR A 66 -3.44 -13.65 -1.37
CA TYR A 66 -4.13 -13.23 -0.15
C TYR A 66 -5.52 -13.88 -0.11
N TYR A 67 -6.29 -13.76 -1.20
CA TYR A 67 -7.60 -14.41 -1.28
C TYR A 67 -7.49 -15.94 -1.21
N LYS A 68 -6.53 -16.57 -1.89
CA LYS A 68 -6.32 -18.02 -1.83
C LYS A 68 -6.06 -18.51 -0.39
N LYS A 69 -5.28 -17.76 0.39
CA LYS A 69 -4.94 -18.10 1.78
C LYS A 69 -6.05 -17.77 2.76
N LEU A 70 -6.67 -16.60 2.61
CA LEU A 70 -7.72 -16.11 3.51
C LEU A 70 -9.06 -16.75 3.22
N THR A 71 -9.35 -17.11 1.96
CA THR A 71 -10.66 -17.59 1.48
C THR A 71 -11.80 -16.63 1.83
N ALA A 72 -13.05 -17.01 1.53
CA ALA A 72 -14.22 -16.28 2.00
C ALA A 72 -14.26 -16.13 3.54
N LYS A 73 -13.68 -17.07 4.29
CA LYS A 73 -13.67 -17.03 5.76
C LYS A 73 -12.85 -15.85 6.30
N GLY A 74 -11.61 -15.69 5.83
CA GLY A 74 -10.72 -14.62 6.24
C GLY A 74 -11.21 -13.25 5.76
N VAL A 75 -11.79 -13.19 4.55
CA VAL A 75 -12.49 -11.99 4.05
C VAL A 75 -13.58 -11.56 5.03
N ASN A 76 -14.45 -12.48 5.45
CA ASN A 76 -15.51 -12.18 6.43
C ASN A 76 -14.97 -11.71 7.78
N VAL A 77 -13.84 -12.27 8.24
CA VAL A 77 -13.19 -11.86 9.50
C VAL A 77 -12.66 -10.43 9.40
N ILE A 78 -11.97 -10.09 8.30
CA ILE A 78 -11.45 -8.73 8.08
C ILE A 78 -12.61 -7.73 7.92
N GLN A 79 -13.65 -8.06 7.16
CA GLN A 79 -14.83 -7.21 7.03
C GLN A 79 -15.49 -6.93 8.39
N LYS A 80 -15.62 -7.94 9.26
CA LYS A 80 -16.18 -7.76 10.61
C LYS A 80 -15.29 -6.90 11.51
N PHE A 81 -13.98 -7.07 11.42
CA PHE A 81 -13.01 -6.24 12.14
C PHE A 81 -13.18 -4.76 11.77
N VAL A 82 -13.15 -4.44 10.48
CA VAL A 82 -13.33 -3.06 10.01
C VAL A 82 -14.73 -2.55 10.35
N ALA A 83 -15.77 -3.34 10.13
CA ALA A 83 -17.14 -2.94 10.44
C ALA A 83 -17.36 -2.60 11.92
N SER A 84 -16.55 -3.17 12.81
CA SER A 84 -16.63 -2.99 14.26
C SER A 84 -15.80 -1.80 14.77
N GLY A 85 -15.09 -1.07 13.90
CA GLY A 85 -14.28 0.09 14.27
C GLY A 85 -12.79 -0.05 13.96
N GLY A 86 -12.34 -1.19 13.44
CA GLY A 86 -10.95 -1.36 13.03
C GLY A 86 -10.60 -0.56 11.77
N HIS A 87 -9.33 -0.17 11.64
CA HIS A 87 -8.82 0.51 10.45
C HIS A 87 -8.11 -0.48 9.51
N TYR A 88 -8.46 -0.45 8.24
CA TYR A 88 -7.76 -1.20 7.20
C TYR A 88 -6.85 -0.28 6.40
N PHE A 89 -5.62 -0.73 6.15
CA PHE A 89 -4.66 -0.07 5.27
C PHE A 89 -4.16 -1.04 4.21
N GLY A 90 -4.48 -0.78 2.94
CA GLY A 90 -4.04 -1.59 1.81
C GLY A 90 -2.97 -0.85 1.00
N ILE A 91 -1.81 -1.46 0.81
CA ILE A 91 -0.71 -0.89 0.00
C ILE A 91 -0.55 -1.73 -1.26
N CYS A 92 -0.59 -1.10 -2.44
CA CYS A 92 -0.42 -1.78 -3.74
C CYS A 92 -1.32 -3.03 -3.85
N GLY A 93 -0.78 -4.25 -3.70
CA GLY A 93 -1.53 -5.51 -3.62
C GLY A 93 -2.66 -5.52 -2.58
N GLY A 94 -2.43 -4.93 -1.40
CA GLY A 94 -3.47 -4.76 -0.38
C GLY A 94 -4.55 -3.77 -0.83
N ALA A 95 -4.19 -2.74 -1.58
CA ALA A 95 -5.16 -1.78 -2.13
C ALA A 95 -6.10 -2.45 -3.14
N TYR A 96 -5.55 -3.24 -4.06
CA TYR A 96 -6.33 -4.09 -4.97
C TYR A 96 -7.25 -5.04 -4.19
N PHE A 97 -6.72 -5.70 -3.15
CA PHE A 97 -7.48 -6.69 -2.39
C PHE A 97 -8.68 -6.11 -1.63
N ALA A 98 -8.66 -4.83 -1.27
CA ALA A 98 -9.76 -4.18 -0.55
C ALA A 98 -10.84 -3.54 -1.45
N SER A 99 -10.50 -3.31 -2.71
CA SER A 99 -11.35 -2.65 -3.71
C SER A 99 -12.57 -3.49 -4.10
N SER A 100 -13.56 -2.87 -4.77
CA SER A 100 -14.77 -3.55 -5.26
C SER A 100 -14.46 -4.56 -6.37
N SER A 101 -13.54 -4.21 -7.27
CA SER A 101 -12.96 -5.10 -8.26
C SER A 101 -11.50 -4.76 -8.54
N ILE A 102 -10.81 -5.70 -9.18
CA ILE A 102 -9.41 -5.60 -9.61
C ILE A 102 -9.39 -5.68 -11.12
N ASN A 103 -8.75 -4.69 -11.76
CA ASN A 103 -8.41 -4.68 -13.17
C ASN A 103 -6.90 -4.41 -13.28
N PHE A 104 -6.10 -5.46 -13.30
CA PHE A 104 -4.65 -5.38 -13.33
C PHE A 104 -4.07 -5.91 -14.64
N LYS A 105 -3.13 -5.18 -15.22
CA LYS A 105 -2.31 -5.56 -16.36
C LYS A 105 -0.84 -5.23 -16.09
N GLY A 106 0.00 -6.25 -16.23
CA GLY A 106 1.46 -6.20 -16.28
C GLY A 106 1.95 -6.82 -17.58
N ASP A 107 3.26 -7.04 -17.66
CA ASP A 107 3.94 -7.55 -18.87
C ASP A 107 3.53 -8.99 -19.18
N GLU A 108 3.60 -9.88 -18.18
CA GLU A 108 3.28 -11.31 -18.29
C GLU A 108 2.06 -11.72 -17.47
N LEU A 109 1.28 -10.75 -16.97
CA LEU A 109 0.21 -10.99 -16.01
C LEU A 109 -0.98 -10.06 -16.23
N GLU A 110 -2.16 -10.62 -16.41
CA GLU A 110 -3.43 -9.89 -16.44
C GLU A 110 -4.39 -10.51 -15.42
N ILE A 111 -5.04 -9.69 -14.60
CA ILE A 111 -5.96 -10.12 -13.55
C ILE A 111 -7.20 -9.24 -13.62
N THR A 112 -8.34 -9.86 -13.90
CA THR A 112 -9.66 -9.28 -13.62
C THR A 112 -10.31 -10.13 -12.53
N SER A 113 -10.71 -9.52 -11.41
CA SER A 113 -11.28 -10.29 -10.29
C SER A 113 -12.25 -9.48 -9.43
N GLN A 114 -13.25 -10.18 -8.91
CA GLN A 114 -14.15 -9.69 -7.86
C GLN A 114 -13.94 -10.43 -6.52
N GLU A 115 -12.90 -11.26 -6.42
CA GLU A 115 -12.50 -11.98 -5.20
C GLU A 115 -11.68 -11.06 -4.27
N THR A 116 -12.37 -10.06 -3.71
CA THR A 116 -11.80 -9.00 -2.89
C THR A 116 -12.54 -8.86 -1.55
N LEU A 117 -12.06 -7.98 -0.67
CA LEU A 117 -12.74 -7.66 0.59
C LEU A 117 -14.00 -6.82 0.39
N LYS A 118 -14.09 -6.06 -0.71
CA LYS A 118 -15.22 -5.16 -1.02
C LYS A 118 -15.58 -4.22 0.14
N ILE A 119 -14.57 -3.70 0.83
CA ILE A 119 -14.73 -2.73 1.93
C ILE A 119 -14.49 -1.28 1.47
N ALA A 120 -13.95 -1.10 0.27
CA ALA A 120 -13.78 0.19 -0.39
C ALA A 120 -14.76 0.36 -1.57
N SER A 121 -15.44 1.50 -1.60
CA SER A 121 -16.38 1.95 -2.66
C SER A 121 -15.65 2.46 -3.91
N THR A 122 -14.68 1.69 -4.40
CA THR A 122 -13.89 2.00 -5.59
C THR A 122 -13.51 0.75 -6.35
N ASP A 123 -13.47 0.84 -7.67
CA ASP A 123 -12.77 -0.12 -8.50
C ASP A 123 -11.28 0.27 -8.58
N SER A 124 -10.43 -0.73 -8.80
CA SER A 124 -8.98 -0.53 -8.85
C SER A 124 -8.42 -0.97 -10.20
N TYR A 125 -7.61 -0.09 -10.79
CA TYR A 125 -7.04 -0.27 -12.11
C TYR A 125 -5.54 -0.10 -12.06
N GLY A 126 -4.79 -1.00 -12.66
CA GLY A 126 -3.35 -0.83 -12.84
C GLY A 126 -2.76 -1.98 -13.64
N SER A 127 -1.46 -2.20 -13.66
CA SER A 127 -0.45 -1.19 -13.35
C SER A 127 -0.62 0.06 -14.22
N ILE A 128 0.15 1.12 -13.97
CA ILE A 128 0.04 2.43 -14.64
C ILE A 128 1.33 2.68 -15.43
N PRO A 129 1.46 2.18 -16.67
CA PRO A 129 2.70 2.30 -17.45
C PRO A 129 3.12 3.75 -17.70
N GLU A 130 2.17 4.68 -17.77
CA GLU A 130 2.42 6.12 -17.94
C GLU A 130 3.31 6.69 -16.84
N LEU A 131 3.22 6.13 -15.63
CA LEU A 131 4.11 6.47 -14.52
C LEU A 131 5.52 5.92 -14.71
N CYS A 132 5.70 4.90 -15.54
CA CYS A 132 6.95 4.16 -15.74
C CYS A 132 7.48 4.27 -17.18
N ASN A 133 7.26 5.41 -17.86
CA ASN A 133 7.68 5.64 -19.26
C ASN A 133 7.16 4.56 -20.24
N GLY A 134 5.95 4.06 -20.04
CA GLY A 134 5.32 3.03 -20.86
C GLY A 134 5.72 1.59 -20.50
N ASN A 135 6.59 1.37 -19.51
CA ASN A 135 6.91 0.03 -19.03
C ASN A 135 5.75 -0.53 -18.20
N LEU A 136 5.22 -1.69 -18.62
CA LEU A 136 4.29 -2.46 -17.81
C LEU A 136 4.97 -3.00 -16.56
N PHE A 137 4.18 -3.28 -15.51
CA PHE A 137 4.67 -3.97 -14.33
C PHE A 137 5.29 -5.33 -14.69
N GLY A 138 6.52 -5.58 -14.22
CA GLY A 138 7.23 -6.83 -14.45
C GLY A 138 8.50 -6.95 -13.59
N SER A 139 9.36 -7.89 -13.94
CA SER A 139 10.62 -8.17 -13.22
C SER A 139 11.68 -7.08 -13.40
N SER A 140 11.56 -6.25 -14.43
CA SER A 140 12.48 -5.15 -14.71
C SER A 140 12.29 -4.00 -13.73
N ILE A 141 13.40 -3.44 -13.22
CA ILE A 141 13.37 -2.23 -12.39
C ILE A 141 12.82 -1.01 -13.12
N TYR A 142 12.84 -1.01 -14.45
CA TYR A 142 12.25 0.07 -15.25
C TYR A 142 10.72 0.11 -15.16
N SER A 143 10.09 -0.94 -14.60
CA SER A 143 8.68 -0.95 -14.25
C SER A 143 8.35 -0.24 -12.92
N SER A 144 9.35 0.31 -12.22
CA SER A 144 9.18 1.16 -11.04
C SER A 144 9.73 2.56 -11.26
N ARG A 145 9.22 3.54 -10.49
CA ARG A 145 9.67 4.93 -10.59
C ARG A 145 9.42 5.73 -9.31
N ALA A 146 10.30 6.70 -9.03
CA ALA A 146 9.96 7.82 -8.16
C ALA A 146 9.06 8.82 -8.93
N VAL A 147 7.80 8.91 -8.52
CA VAL A 147 6.75 9.74 -9.14
C VAL A 147 6.22 10.76 -8.15
N LYS A 148 5.61 11.83 -8.63
CA LYS A 148 5.03 12.86 -7.77
C LYS A 148 3.56 12.60 -7.54
N ILE A 149 3.11 12.86 -6.32
CA ILE A 149 1.71 12.97 -5.97
C ILE A 149 1.42 14.36 -5.39
N SER A 150 0.16 14.77 -5.48
CA SER A 150 -0.38 15.96 -4.85
C SER A 150 -1.63 15.62 -4.04
N THR A 151 -1.83 16.31 -2.93
CA THR A 151 -3.01 16.22 -2.05
C THR A 151 -3.60 17.62 -1.87
N TYR A 152 -4.62 17.78 -1.03
CA TYR A 152 -5.17 19.11 -0.74
C TYR A 152 -4.20 20.02 0.04
N ASN A 153 -3.23 19.44 0.76
CA ASN A 153 -2.25 20.15 1.59
C ASN A 153 -0.79 20.00 1.11
N ILE A 154 -0.55 19.15 0.11
CA ILE A 154 0.80 18.84 -0.39
C ILE A 154 0.81 19.08 -1.90
N ASN A 155 1.59 20.06 -2.34
CA ASN A 155 1.67 20.41 -3.76
C ASN A 155 2.32 19.29 -4.58
N GLU A 156 3.51 18.82 -4.18
CA GLU A 156 4.21 17.75 -4.87
C GLU A 156 5.11 16.97 -3.88
N CYS A 157 4.83 15.67 -3.70
CA CYS A 157 5.69 14.75 -2.94
C CYS A 157 6.14 13.60 -3.83
N TYR A 158 7.45 13.32 -3.87
CA TYR A 158 7.97 12.12 -4.50
C TYR A 158 7.69 10.88 -3.67
N VAL A 159 7.13 9.85 -4.32
CA VAL A 159 6.83 8.54 -3.76
C VAL A 159 7.32 7.43 -4.68
N TYR A 160 7.59 6.25 -4.12
CA TYR A 160 8.00 5.09 -4.91
C TYR A 160 6.78 4.35 -5.46
N TYR A 161 6.64 4.33 -6.78
CA TYR A 161 5.60 3.58 -7.48
C TYR A 161 6.15 2.28 -8.05
N TRP A 162 5.43 1.17 -7.81
CA TRP A 162 5.67 -0.11 -8.45
C TRP A 162 4.38 -0.96 -8.48
N GLY A 163 3.69 -0.99 -9.61
CA GLY A 163 2.55 -1.88 -9.85
C GLY A 163 1.21 -1.52 -9.18
N GLY A 164 1.16 -0.49 -8.34
CA GLY A 164 -0.04 -0.08 -7.61
C GLY A 164 -1.22 0.39 -8.48
N PRO A 165 -2.45 0.38 -7.93
CA PRO A 165 -3.67 0.79 -8.65
C PRO A 165 -3.88 2.29 -8.66
N TYR A 166 -4.55 2.84 -9.67
CA TYR A 166 -5.39 4.02 -9.45
C TYR A 166 -6.81 3.60 -9.10
N PHE A 167 -7.54 4.52 -8.49
CA PHE A 167 -8.88 4.28 -7.96
C PHE A 167 -9.93 4.99 -8.82
N GLU A 168 -10.92 4.25 -9.30
CA GLU A 168 -12.10 4.81 -9.95
C GLU A 168 -13.28 4.74 -8.97
N SER A 169 -13.63 5.90 -8.40
CA SER A 169 -14.74 6.03 -7.47
C SER A 169 -15.65 7.19 -7.87
N ASN A 170 -16.95 6.99 -7.66
CA ASN A 170 -17.95 8.04 -7.79
C ASN A 170 -17.96 8.98 -6.57
N GLU A 171 -17.32 8.59 -5.46
CA GLU A 171 -17.24 9.36 -4.22
C GLU A 171 -15.98 10.23 -4.22
N LYS A 172 -16.06 11.42 -4.81
CA LYS A 172 -14.89 12.33 -4.95
C LYS A 172 -14.23 12.69 -3.62
N ASP A 173 -15.02 12.83 -2.55
CA ASP A 173 -14.53 13.16 -1.21
C ASP A 173 -13.67 12.05 -0.59
N SER A 174 -13.74 10.83 -1.14
CA SER A 174 -12.89 9.71 -0.75
C SER A 174 -11.51 9.74 -1.39
N ILE A 175 -11.25 10.61 -2.38
CA ILE A 175 -9.93 10.73 -3.00
C ILE A 175 -9.07 11.74 -2.23
N LEU A 176 -7.99 11.27 -1.62
CA LEU A 176 -7.11 12.11 -0.81
C LEU A 176 -5.90 12.66 -1.57
N GLY A 177 -5.60 12.10 -2.74
CA GLY A 177 -4.44 12.52 -3.53
C GLY A 177 -4.38 11.88 -4.91
N HIS A 178 -3.67 12.54 -5.82
CA HIS A 178 -3.52 12.15 -7.21
C HIS A 178 -2.04 12.11 -7.59
N TYR A 179 -1.68 11.26 -8.55
CA TYR A 179 -0.41 11.39 -9.26
C TYR A 179 -0.39 12.68 -10.06
N SER A 180 0.64 13.52 -9.92
CA SER A 180 0.67 14.84 -10.61
C SER A 180 0.58 14.72 -12.14
N LYS A 181 1.02 13.58 -12.70
CA LYS A 181 0.84 13.21 -14.10
C LYS A 181 0.80 11.68 -14.22
N PRO A 182 -0.28 11.04 -14.73
CA PRO A 182 -1.37 11.63 -15.52
C PRO A 182 -2.64 12.08 -14.75
N ASN A 183 -2.53 12.61 -13.52
CA ASN A 183 -3.68 13.03 -12.69
C ASN A 183 -4.65 11.89 -12.35
N LEU A 184 -4.10 10.75 -11.94
CA LEU A 184 -4.86 9.58 -11.52
C LEU A 184 -4.95 9.49 -9.98
N PRO A 185 -6.11 9.13 -9.41
CA PRO A 185 -6.26 8.96 -7.96
C PRO A 185 -5.29 7.92 -7.38
N ALA A 186 -4.47 8.34 -6.41
CA ALA A 186 -3.40 7.54 -5.83
C ALA A 186 -3.62 7.19 -4.35
N LEU A 187 -4.53 7.90 -3.68
CA LEU A 187 -4.94 7.68 -2.30
C LEU A 187 -6.46 7.71 -2.21
N PHE A 188 -7.04 6.68 -1.59
CA PHE A 188 -8.48 6.56 -1.39
C PHE A 188 -8.77 6.27 0.09
N SER A 189 -9.80 6.89 0.66
CA SER A 189 -10.26 6.62 2.02
C SER A 189 -11.79 6.71 2.11
N ASN A 190 -12.42 5.67 2.68
CA ASN A 190 -13.85 5.69 2.97
C ASN A 190 -14.14 5.07 4.35
N ASN A 191 -15.30 5.41 4.89
CA ASN A 191 -15.83 4.72 6.06
C ASN A 191 -16.46 3.39 5.63
N TYR A 192 -16.20 2.34 6.42
CA TYR A 192 -16.87 1.05 6.29
C TYR A 192 -17.53 0.70 7.62
N LYS A 193 -18.83 1.02 7.71
CA LYS A 193 -19.59 1.01 8.98
C LYS A 193 -18.89 1.88 10.03
N LYS A 194 -18.38 1.30 11.13
CA LYS A 194 -17.74 2.03 12.22
C LYS A 194 -16.24 2.27 12.01
N GLY A 195 -15.61 1.51 11.12
CA GLY A 195 -14.18 1.65 10.83
C GLY A 195 -13.92 2.36 9.51
N SER A 196 -12.66 2.33 9.07
CA SER A 196 -12.24 2.96 7.83
C SER A 196 -11.43 2.02 6.95
N CYS A 197 -11.47 2.25 5.64
CA CYS A 197 -10.61 1.60 4.68
C CYS A 197 -9.76 2.67 3.98
N ASN A 198 -8.43 2.53 4.05
CA ASN A 198 -7.47 3.47 3.48
C ASN A 198 -6.60 2.71 2.46
N LEU A 199 -6.64 3.13 1.20
CA LEU A 199 -5.95 2.48 0.11
C LEU A 199 -4.85 3.39 -0.45
N ILE A 200 -3.68 2.79 -0.65
CA ILE A 200 -2.46 3.50 -1.04
C ILE A 200 -1.90 2.82 -2.28
N SER A 201 -1.81 3.59 -3.37
CA SER A 201 -1.32 3.06 -4.64
C SER A 201 0.18 2.78 -4.62
N PHE A 202 0.95 3.78 -4.20
CA PHE A 202 2.41 3.71 -4.11
C PHE A 202 2.86 3.01 -2.82
N HIS A 203 4.16 2.87 -2.63
CA HIS A 203 4.75 2.25 -1.45
C HIS A 203 5.31 3.30 -0.48
N PRO A 204 4.52 3.79 0.50
CA PRO A 204 5.01 4.75 1.49
C PRO A 204 6.12 4.16 2.37
N GLU A 205 6.21 2.83 2.45
CA GLU A 205 7.25 2.09 3.16
C GLU A 205 8.61 2.09 2.45
N CYS A 206 8.64 2.49 1.17
CA CYS A 206 9.86 2.62 0.38
C CYS A 206 10.43 4.04 0.49
N THR A 207 11.30 4.25 1.47
CA THR A 207 12.06 5.49 1.67
C THR A 207 13.36 5.48 0.88
N SER A 208 14.03 6.63 0.80
CA SER A 208 15.37 6.74 0.23
C SER A 208 16.37 5.80 0.93
N GLU A 209 16.24 5.63 2.25
CA GLU A 209 17.07 4.75 3.06
C GLU A 209 16.78 3.27 2.80
N SER A 210 15.49 2.88 2.78
CA SER A 210 15.15 1.48 2.56
C SER A 210 15.51 1.01 1.15
N LEU A 211 15.28 1.85 0.12
CA LEU A 211 15.75 1.54 -1.23
C LEU A 211 17.29 1.47 -1.31
N THR A 212 18.02 2.32 -0.59
CA THR A 212 19.48 2.25 -0.54
C THR A 212 19.95 0.91 0.04
N TYR A 213 19.29 0.42 1.07
CA TYR A 213 19.56 -0.90 1.65
C TYR A 213 19.29 -2.04 0.65
N LEU A 214 18.15 -2.00 -0.04
CA LEU A 214 17.81 -3.01 -1.06
C LEU A 214 18.83 -3.08 -2.19
N ILE A 215 19.30 -1.92 -2.69
CA ILE A 215 20.33 -1.88 -3.72
C ILE A 215 21.61 -2.57 -3.27
N LYS A 216 22.05 -2.37 -2.02
CA LYS A 216 23.27 -3.00 -1.50
C LYS A 216 23.13 -4.52 -1.41
N LYS A 217 21.91 -5.01 -1.15
CA LYS A 217 21.58 -6.43 -1.07
C LYS A 217 21.53 -7.11 -2.45
N HIS A 218 21.14 -6.36 -3.49
CA HIS A 218 20.95 -6.90 -4.83
C HIS A 218 22.07 -6.46 -5.79
N ASN A 219 22.84 -7.42 -6.30
CA ASN A 219 23.89 -7.21 -7.32
C ASN A 219 23.29 -6.72 -8.65
N SER A 220 23.03 -5.41 -8.72
CA SER A 220 22.47 -4.76 -9.90
C SER A 220 23.58 -4.35 -10.87
N ASN A 221 23.30 -4.42 -12.18
CA ASN A 221 24.25 -3.92 -13.17
C ASN A 221 24.41 -2.38 -13.07
N PRO A 222 25.47 -1.77 -13.64
CA PRO A 222 25.74 -0.34 -13.49
C PRO A 222 24.60 0.59 -13.95
N GLN A 223 23.86 0.21 -14.99
CA GLN A 223 22.76 1.01 -15.54
C GLN A 223 21.55 1.03 -14.60
N GLN A 224 21.16 -0.15 -14.10
CA GLN A 224 20.10 -0.30 -13.10
C GLN A 224 20.46 0.43 -11.80
N LEU A 225 21.73 0.35 -11.38
CA LEU A 225 22.21 1.07 -10.21
C LEU A 225 22.09 2.59 -10.37
N SER A 226 22.43 3.12 -11.55
CA SER A 226 22.28 4.54 -11.87
C SER A 226 20.80 4.97 -11.81
N TYR A 227 19.92 4.18 -12.41
CA TYR A 227 18.47 4.40 -12.40
C TYR A 227 17.91 4.45 -10.96
N LEU A 228 18.27 3.47 -10.14
CA LEU A 228 17.86 3.37 -8.75
C LEU A 228 18.38 4.53 -7.90
N LYS A 229 19.64 4.94 -8.08
CA LYS A 229 20.22 6.13 -7.41
C LYS A 229 19.46 7.41 -7.75
N HIS A 230 18.99 7.56 -8.99
CA HIS A 230 18.17 8.71 -9.37
C HIS A 230 16.82 8.73 -8.65
N MET A 231 16.17 7.57 -8.52
CA MET A 231 14.93 7.46 -7.73
C MET A 231 15.14 7.80 -6.26
N ILE A 232 16.20 7.26 -5.64
CA ILE A 232 16.54 7.53 -4.23
C ILE A 232 16.74 9.03 -4.00
N ARG A 233 17.46 9.72 -4.88
CA ARG A 233 17.65 11.18 -4.77
C ARG A 233 16.32 11.93 -4.76
N LYS A 234 15.37 11.54 -5.62
CA LYS A 234 14.04 12.15 -5.67
C LYS A 234 13.25 11.92 -4.39
N LEU A 235 13.22 10.70 -3.86
CA LEU A 235 12.56 10.41 -2.58
C LEU A 235 13.20 11.20 -1.44
N LYS A 236 14.54 11.30 -1.44
CA LYS A 236 15.29 12.08 -0.44
C LYS A 236 14.91 13.56 -0.45
N LEU A 237 14.62 14.14 -1.62
CA LEU A 237 14.16 15.53 -1.69
C LEU A 237 12.88 15.74 -0.89
N SER A 238 11.88 14.87 -1.03
CA SER A 238 10.61 14.97 -0.30
C SER A 238 10.73 14.61 1.18
N GLU A 239 11.72 13.81 1.58
CA GLU A 239 12.04 13.59 2.99
C GLU A 239 12.67 14.83 3.63
N ILE A 240 13.54 15.54 2.92
CA ILE A 240 14.25 16.72 3.45
C ILE A 240 13.32 17.94 3.47
N SER A 241 12.43 18.11 2.48
CA SER A 241 11.48 19.23 2.44
C SER A 241 10.36 19.12 3.47
N GLY A 242 10.15 17.93 4.06
CA GLY A 242 9.05 17.64 4.98
C GLY A 242 7.77 17.15 4.29
N ASP A 243 7.70 17.15 2.95
CA ASP A 243 6.51 16.71 2.21
C ASP A 243 6.15 15.24 2.50
N LYS A 244 7.16 14.38 2.67
CA LYS A 244 6.96 12.97 3.05
C LYS A 244 6.37 12.84 4.45
N PHE A 245 6.77 13.70 5.38
CA PHE A 245 6.25 13.70 6.75
C PHE A 245 4.77 14.07 6.76
N GLU A 246 4.40 15.16 6.07
CA GLU A 246 3.00 15.58 5.91
C GLU A 246 2.16 14.52 5.21
N LEU A 247 2.72 13.86 4.19
CA LEU A 247 2.06 12.78 3.47
C LEU A 247 1.79 11.57 4.39
N ASP A 248 2.79 11.17 5.18
CA ASP A 248 2.65 10.07 6.11
C ASP A 248 1.60 10.37 7.19
N HIS A 249 1.55 11.61 7.69
CA HIS A 249 0.54 12.06 8.65
C HIS A 249 -0.86 12.07 8.03
N LEU A 250 -0.97 12.47 6.76
CA LEU A 250 -2.23 12.40 6.04
C LEU A 250 -2.71 10.96 5.90
N ILE A 251 -1.84 10.05 5.47
CA ILE A 251 -2.16 8.63 5.27
C ILE A 251 -2.56 7.99 6.61
N LEU A 252 -1.78 8.23 7.66
CA LEU A 252 -1.94 7.60 8.97
C LEU A 252 -2.87 8.36 9.91
N LYS A 253 -3.56 9.40 9.44
CA LYS A 253 -4.46 10.24 10.23
C LYS A 253 -5.45 9.47 11.13
N PRO A 254 -6.04 8.31 10.72
CA PRO A 254 -6.91 7.54 11.61
C PRO A 254 -6.22 6.95 12.86
N LEU A 255 -4.89 6.97 12.92
CA LEU A 255 -4.05 6.37 13.96
C LEU A 255 -3.20 7.41 14.72
N LEU A 256 -3.41 8.71 14.48
CA LEU A 256 -2.72 9.82 15.15
C LEU A 256 -3.72 10.58 16.02
#